data_AF-A0A8H5SUM2-F1
#
_entry.id   AF-A0A8H5SUM2-F1
#
_cell.length_a   1.000
_cell.length_b   1.000
_cell.length_c   1.000
_cell.angle_alpha   90.00
_cell.angle_beta   90.00
_cell.angle_gamma   90.00
#
_symmetry.space_group_name_H-M   'P 1'
#
loop_
_entity.id
_entity.type
_entity.pdbx_description
1 polymer ?
#
loop_
_entity_poly.entity_id
_entity_poly.type
_entity_poly.pdbx_seq_one_letter_code
_entity_poly.pdbx_strand_id
1 'polypeptide(L)'
;MEHGVFATSALARGSLTGLSLGSRVLQYASHTFDVSIGEILTTLIHGGCVCIPHKADRLLLEPSIKRLQVNHALLTPISAKTLDPDAVPSPKALQLGGELLPDDLIRKWCSRLRLFNVYGPTEASVACIMSEKSQNDVLGNVIGFPVGSVCRIVDPGDHNQLVAHGVVGELVIGGQILARGYLDNCARTASSFIESPPWTSDGTTTRFYKTGDLAKMDHTGSVTILGRKDNQIKIGGQRINVEEIETTLLETNLVRNSVVKLPKRGPLANKLVPVICITSDTPHCQYPPPLVFTEQPLEALALTLDDRLRTRLHDALQDRLTKAMIPKRWIRMTSLPETTSGKVNRKEIRRRLERTDASLLQSMSLSNVESTGSRDSTHPNIQPEYEGILCRILGVNSAMLKPHLSFIQNGGDSIAAIELCRLGREIGISFWISSVLSDDSLEKLFHTSKSRFPKTITHESRPGTSFPLSPVQRFFFDVVGNEHSSFTQHVTLQLKKVISVAQLERVFDRLVSVHPMLRARFHCENGTWLQSIPERVSVSYTNLHCHSIGSPAPELMQPPVLSLTSDPVLHVRLWDSDNGSQQLQIIAHHLVVDLVSWRVILDDLSKVLRHKPLPTEGTSFQT
;
A
#
# COMPACT_ATOMS: atom_id res chain seq x y z
N MET A 1 9.27 -24.79 -2.65
CA MET A 1 8.45 -25.23 -3.81
C MET A 1 9.39 -25.89 -4.80
N GLU A 2 9.02 -27.01 -5.42
CA GLU A 2 9.87 -27.71 -6.38
C GLU A 2 9.58 -27.24 -7.82
N HIS A 3 10.56 -27.39 -8.71
CA HIS A 3 10.46 -26.89 -10.08
C HIS A 3 9.29 -27.48 -10.87
N GLY A 4 9.17 -28.82 -10.92
CA GLY A 4 8.10 -29.48 -11.67
C GLY A 4 6.71 -29.10 -11.16
N VAL A 5 6.58 -28.99 -9.83
CA VAL A 5 5.35 -28.60 -9.15
C VAL A 5 4.90 -27.19 -9.56
N PHE A 6 5.82 -26.22 -9.55
CA PHE A 6 5.53 -24.86 -10.00
C PHE A 6 5.22 -24.82 -11.50
N ALA A 7 6.01 -25.51 -12.33
CA ALA A 7 5.83 -25.53 -13.78
C ALA A 7 4.45 -26.04 -14.18
N THR A 8 3.95 -27.11 -13.55
CA THR A 8 2.60 -27.64 -13.76
C THR A 8 1.51 -26.59 -13.47
N SER A 9 1.59 -25.91 -12.32
CA SER A 9 0.66 -24.83 -11.96
C SER A 9 0.73 -23.66 -12.95
N ALA A 10 1.96 -23.25 -13.31
CA ALA A 10 2.20 -22.12 -14.18
C ALA A 10 1.64 -22.35 -15.59
N LEU A 11 1.87 -23.52 -16.19
CA LEU A 11 1.36 -23.90 -17.51
C LEU A 11 -0.18 -23.89 -17.55
N ALA A 12 -0.83 -24.48 -16.55
CA ALA A 12 -2.28 -24.56 -16.50
C ALA A 12 -2.93 -23.17 -16.33
N ARG A 13 -2.47 -22.37 -15.37
CA ARG A 13 -3.06 -21.03 -15.12
C ARG A 13 -2.70 -20.00 -16.18
N GLY A 14 -1.47 -20.03 -16.69
CA GLY A 14 -1.04 -19.11 -17.74
C GLY A 14 -1.92 -19.27 -18.98
N SER A 15 -2.17 -20.52 -19.39
CA SER A 15 -3.10 -20.83 -20.49
C SER A 15 -4.52 -20.33 -20.21
N LEU A 16 -5.08 -20.61 -19.03
CA LEU A 16 -6.44 -20.18 -18.66
C LEU A 16 -6.62 -18.66 -18.70
N THR A 17 -5.61 -17.93 -18.20
CA THR A 17 -5.62 -16.46 -18.13
C THR A 17 -5.24 -15.80 -19.46
N GLY A 18 -4.89 -16.58 -20.47
CA GLY A 18 -4.55 -16.09 -21.82
C GLY A 18 -3.15 -15.50 -21.94
N LEU A 19 -2.18 -15.97 -21.14
CA LEU A 19 -0.79 -15.56 -21.29
C LEU A 19 -0.21 -16.04 -22.62
N SER A 20 0.55 -15.17 -23.28
CA SER A 20 1.18 -15.41 -24.58
C SER A 20 2.41 -14.52 -24.78
N LEU A 21 3.05 -14.62 -25.95
CA LEU A 21 4.14 -13.73 -26.40
C LEU A 21 3.75 -12.24 -26.36
N GLY A 22 2.46 -11.91 -26.50
CA GLY A 22 1.96 -10.54 -26.44
C GLY A 22 1.65 -10.05 -25.02
N SER A 23 1.80 -10.89 -24.00
CA SER A 23 1.47 -10.55 -22.62
C SER A 23 2.55 -9.67 -21.98
N ARG A 24 2.09 -8.67 -21.24
CA ARG A 24 2.87 -7.68 -20.50
C ARG A 24 2.33 -7.67 -19.08
N VAL A 25 2.97 -8.46 -18.23
CA VAL A 25 2.47 -8.82 -16.89
C VAL A 25 3.13 -7.94 -15.84
N LEU A 26 2.33 -7.27 -15.01
CA LEU A 26 2.85 -6.46 -13.89
C LEU A 26 3.48 -7.35 -12.81
N GLN A 27 4.73 -7.05 -12.44
CA GLN A 27 5.37 -7.61 -11.25
C GLN A 27 5.18 -6.63 -10.09
N TYR A 28 4.24 -6.92 -9.19
CA TYR A 28 3.89 -6.04 -8.08
C TYR A 28 4.13 -6.67 -6.71
N ALA A 29 3.86 -7.97 -6.58
CA ALA A 29 4.01 -8.67 -5.31
C ALA A 29 5.44 -8.56 -4.75
N SER A 30 5.58 -8.55 -3.42
CA SER A 30 6.91 -8.63 -2.80
C SER A 30 7.57 -9.97 -3.13
N HIS A 31 8.88 -9.94 -3.36
CA HIS A 31 9.71 -11.13 -3.67
C HIS A 31 9.73 -12.19 -2.55
N THR A 32 9.25 -11.84 -1.36
CA THR A 32 9.07 -12.76 -0.24
C THR A 32 7.83 -13.65 -0.39
N PHE A 33 6.95 -13.39 -1.36
CA PHE A 33 5.73 -14.16 -1.58
C PHE A 33 5.79 -14.91 -2.91
N ASP A 34 5.17 -16.09 -2.91
CA ASP A 34 5.01 -16.96 -4.06
C ASP A 34 4.32 -16.30 -5.25
N VAL A 35 3.41 -15.34 -5.02
CA VAL A 35 2.78 -14.54 -6.07
C VAL A 35 3.80 -13.86 -6.96
N SER A 36 4.94 -13.38 -6.43
CA SER A 36 6.00 -12.78 -7.25
C SER A 36 6.63 -13.81 -8.22
N ILE A 37 6.77 -15.06 -7.77
CA ILE A 37 7.21 -16.17 -8.62
C ILE A 37 6.16 -16.43 -9.71
N GLY A 38 4.88 -16.36 -9.34
CA GLY A 38 3.76 -16.41 -10.28
C GLY A 38 3.82 -15.32 -11.35
N GLU A 39 3.99 -14.06 -10.96
CA GLU A 39 4.09 -12.90 -11.86
C GLU A 39 5.32 -12.98 -12.79
N ILE A 40 6.44 -13.49 -12.30
CA ILE A 40 7.70 -13.53 -13.06
C ILE A 40 7.77 -14.79 -13.92
N LEU A 41 7.81 -15.97 -13.30
CA LEU A 41 8.13 -17.20 -14.00
C LEU A 41 6.97 -17.70 -14.86
N THR A 42 5.71 -17.56 -14.45
CA THR A 42 4.56 -17.94 -15.30
C THR A 42 4.56 -17.12 -16.59
N THR A 43 4.89 -15.83 -16.49
CA THR A 43 5.01 -14.91 -17.62
C THR A 43 6.10 -15.37 -18.58
N LEU A 44 7.30 -15.66 -18.07
CA LEU A 44 8.43 -16.10 -18.89
C LEU A 44 8.18 -17.46 -19.55
N ILE A 45 7.52 -18.40 -18.85
CA ILE A 45 7.13 -19.71 -19.41
C ILE A 45 6.24 -19.55 -20.65
N HIS A 46 5.39 -18.51 -20.71
CA HIS A 46 4.50 -18.25 -21.83
C HIS A 46 5.07 -17.23 -22.85
N GLY A 47 6.35 -16.87 -22.71
CA GLY A 47 7.03 -15.93 -23.60
C GLY A 47 6.65 -14.46 -23.42
N GLY A 48 5.95 -14.12 -22.34
CA GLY A 48 5.52 -12.75 -22.05
C GLY A 48 6.63 -11.85 -21.49
N CYS A 49 6.35 -10.57 -21.39
CA CYS A 49 7.21 -9.54 -20.82
C CYS A 49 6.82 -9.24 -19.36
N VAL A 50 7.80 -9.30 -18.45
CA VAL A 50 7.64 -8.89 -17.04
C VAL A 50 7.82 -7.38 -16.92
N CYS A 51 6.77 -6.68 -16.47
CA CYS A 51 6.73 -5.24 -16.32
C CYS A 51 6.94 -4.85 -14.85
N ILE A 52 8.13 -4.35 -14.52
CA ILE A 52 8.47 -3.93 -13.16
C ILE A 52 8.15 -2.43 -13.00
N PRO A 53 7.24 -2.05 -12.09
CA PRO A 53 6.90 -0.65 -11.86
C PRO A 53 8.09 0.11 -11.27
N HIS A 54 8.19 1.41 -11.59
CA HIS A 54 9.20 2.26 -10.97
C HIS A 54 8.95 2.34 -9.45
N LYS A 55 10.02 2.47 -8.64
CA LYS A 55 9.89 2.44 -7.17
C LYS A 55 8.95 3.54 -6.64
N ALA A 56 8.93 4.70 -7.29
CA ALA A 56 8.03 5.81 -6.97
C ALA A 56 6.54 5.52 -7.27
N ASP A 57 6.27 4.63 -8.22
CA ASP A 57 4.91 4.31 -8.69
C ASP A 57 4.31 3.12 -7.94
N ARG A 58 5.06 2.45 -7.05
CA ARG A 58 4.54 1.28 -6.32
C ARG A 58 3.31 1.58 -5.46
N LEU A 59 3.09 2.84 -5.09
CA LEU A 59 1.91 3.28 -4.33
C LEU A 59 0.72 3.65 -5.23
N LEU A 60 0.98 4.03 -6.48
CA LEU A 60 -0.02 4.41 -7.48
C LEU A 60 0.38 3.73 -8.79
N LEU A 61 -0.21 2.58 -9.09
CA LEU A 61 0.27 1.75 -10.20
C LEU A 61 -0.11 2.29 -11.58
N GLU A 62 -1.09 3.20 -11.66
CA GLU A 62 -1.62 3.71 -12.94
C GLU A 62 -0.55 4.26 -13.89
N PRO A 63 0.41 5.11 -13.45
CA PRO A 63 1.46 5.62 -14.34
C PRO A 63 2.34 4.49 -14.89
N SER A 64 2.71 3.52 -14.05
CA SER A 64 3.50 2.38 -14.49
C SER A 64 2.71 1.42 -15.39
N ILE A 65 1.42 1.18 -15.12
CA ILE A 65 0.54 0.38 -15.98
C ILE A 65 0.44 1.00 -17.38
N LYS A 66 0.21 2.32 -17.47
CA LYS A 66 0.16 3.06 -18.74
C LYS A 66 1.50 3.02 -19.47
N ARG A 67 2.58 3.43 -18.80
CA ARG A 67 3.90 3.55 -19.41
C ARG A 67 4.43 2.22 -19.92
N LEU A 68 4.25 1.16 -19.13
CA LEU A 68 4.70 -0.18 -19.48
C LEU A 68 3.71 -0.93 -20.35
N GLN A 69 2.54 -0.35 -20.66
CA GLN A 69 1.46 -0.98 -21.43
C GLN A 69 1.09 -2.35 -20.84
N VAL A 70 0.94 -2.41 -19.52
CA VAL A 70 0.56 -3.64 -18.82
C VAL A 70 -0.81 -4.08 -19.32
N ASN A 71 -0.90 -5.34 -19.77
CA ASN A 71 -2.15 -5.93 -20.24
C ASN A 71 -2.61 -7.14 -19.38
N HIS A 72 -1.78 -7.61 -18.44
CA HIS A 72 -2.15 -8.59 -17.42
C HIS A 72 -1.65 -8.15 -16.04
N ALA A 73 -2.47 -8.31 -15.00
CA ALA A 73 -2.04 -8.07 -13.63
C ALA A 73 -2.64 -9.10 -12.67
N LEU A 74 -1.89 -9.41 -11.61
CA LEU A 74 -2.35 -10.19 -10.47
C LEU A 74 -2.22 -9.30 -9.23
N LEU A 75 -3.35 -8.94 -8.62
CA LEU A 75 -3.41 -8.00 -7.51
C LEU A 75 -4.26 -8.57 -6.36
N THR A 76 -4.11 -7.97 -5.18
CA THR A 76 -5.10 -8.16 -4.12
C THR A 76 -6.32 -7.28 -4.38
N PRO A 77 -7.52 -7.66 -3.91
CA PRO A 77 -8.69 -6.78 -3.93
C PRO A 77 -8.42 -5.37 -3.37
N ILE A 78 -7.66 -5.26 -2.27
CA ILE A 78 -7.30 -3.95 -1.70
C ILE A 78 -6.49 -3.10 -2.69
N SER A 79 -5.47 -3.68 -3.34
CA SER A 79 -4.68 -2.93 -4.33
C SER A 79 -5.49 -2.61 -5.59
N ALA A 80 -6.41 -3.47 -6.02
CA ALA A 80 -7.26 -3.20 -7.18
C ALA A 80 -8.34 -2.12 -6.92
N LYS A 81 -8.69 -1.86 -5.65
CA LYS A 81 -9.62 -0.79 -5.29
C LYS A 81 -9.09 0.60 -5.64
N THR A 82 -7.79 0.81 -5.55
CA THR A 82 -7.15 2.12 -5.77
C THR A 82 -7.03 2.49 -7.25
N LEU A 83 -7.25 1.55 -8.16
CA LEU A 83 -7.13 1.76 -9.62
C LEU A 83 -8.47 2.16 -10.22
N ASP A 84 -8.48 3.18 -11.08
CA ASP A 84 -9.64 3.52 -11.91
C ASP A 84 -9.55 2.81 -13.28
N PRO A 85 -10.52 1.96 -13.67
CA PRO A 85 -10.51 1.29 -14.98
C PRO A 85 -10.45 2.26 -16.15
N ASP A 86 -11.03 3.46 -16.03
CA ASP A 86 -10.97 4.48 -17.07
C ASP A 86 -9.59 5.14 -17.13
N ALA A 87 -8.88 5.20 -16.00
CA ALA A 87 -7.49 5.60 -15.96
C ALA A 87 -6.57 4.51 -16.51
N VAL A 88 -6.85 3.22 -16.35
CA VAL A 88 -5.98 2.14 -16.84
C VAL A 88 -6.70 1.20 -17.83
N PRO A 89 -6.87 1.61 -19.11
CA PRO A 89 -7.61 0.80 -20.09
C PRO A 89 -6.78 -0.34 -20.72
N SER A 90 -5.46 -0.39 -20.52
CA SER A 90 -4.58 -1.39 -21.15
C SER A 90 -4.71 -2.83 -20.62
N PRO A 91 -5.02 -3.09 -19.34
CA PRO A 91 -5.26 -4.44 -18.83
C PRO A 91 -6.42 -5.14 -19.54
N LYS A 92 -6.14 -6.30 -20.14
CA LYS A 92 -7.12 -7.21 -20.76
C LYS A 92 -7.56 -8.32 -19.81
N ALA A 93 -6.72 -8.66 -18.85
CA ALA A 93 -7.05 -9.62 -17.79
C ALA A 93 -6.52 -9.14 -16.43
N LEU A 94 -7.37 -9.25 -15.42
CA LEU A 94 -7.05 -8.93 -14.03
C LEU A 94 -7.36 -10.14 -13.17
N GLN A 95 -6.36 -10.64 -12.48
CA GLN A 95 -6.52 -11.69 -11.48
C GLN A 95 -6.56 -11.02 -10.10
N LEU A 96 -7.58 -11.35 -9.30
CA LEU A 96 -7.73 -10.90 -7.93
C LEU A 96 -7.69 -12.09 -6.99
N GLY A 97 -6.73 -12.09 -6.07
CA GLY A 97 -6.50 -13.20 -5.15
C GLY A 97 -5.91 -12.77 -3.81
N GLY A 98 -5.73 -13.73 -2.91
CA GLY A 98 -5.21 -13.49 -1.56
C GLY A 98 -6.28 -13.08 -0.54
N GLU A 99 -7.37 -12.45 -0.95
CA GLU A 99 -8.52 -12.07 -0.10
C GLU A 99 -9.86 -12.58 -0.64
N LEU A 100 -10.92 -12.38 0.13
CA LEU A 100 -12.28 -12.52 -0.42
C LEU A 100 -12.49 -11.41 -1.45
N LEU A 101 -12.95 -11.77 -2.64
CA LEU A 101 -13.25 -10.81 -3.70
C LEU A 101 -14.55 -10.05 -3.35
N PRO A 102 -14.54 -8.72 -3.23
CA PRO A 102 -15.75 -7.94 -2.99
C PRO A 102 -16.59 -7.76 -4.26
N ASP A 103 -17.92 -7.82 -4.14
CA ASP A 103 -18.86 -7.70 -5.26
C ASP A 103 -18.75 -6.36 -6.01
N ASP A 104 -18.36 -5.28 -5.32
CA ASP A 104 -18.13 -3.97 -5.93
C ASP A 104 -16.97 -3.98 -6.93
N LEU A 105 -15.92 -4.76 -6.66
CA LEU A 105 -14.82 -4.94 -7.61
C LEU A 105 -15.24 -5.78 -8.83
N ILE A 106 -16.11 -6.77 -8.63
CA ILE A 106 -16.66 -7.56 -9.74
C ILE A 106 -17.41 -6.63 -10.69
N ARG A 107 -18.34 -5.81 -10.16
CA ARG A 107 -19.10 -4.84 -10.96
C ARG A 107 -18.21 -3.80 -11.63
N LYS A 108 -17.15 -3.35 -10.94
CA LYS A 108 -16.20 -2.35 -11.45
C LYS A 108 -15.40 -2.85 -12.66
N TRP A 109 -14.99 -4.12 -12.66
CA TRP A 109 -13.99 -4.62 -13.62
C TRP A 109 -14.55 -5.56 -14.70
N CYS A 110 -15.61 -6.33 -14.44
CA CYS A 110 -16.05 -7.39 -15.35
C CYS A 110 -16.52 -6.92 -16.74
N SER A 111 -16.95 -5.66 -16.89
CA SER A 111 -17.34 -5.12 -18.21
C SER A 111 -16.17 -4.56 -19.01
N ARG A 112 -14.99 -4.40 -18.37
CA ARG A 112 -13.83 -3.73 -18.96
C ARG A 112 -12.76 -4.72 -19.40
N LEU A 113 -12.65 -5.86 -18.70
CA LEU A 113 -11.61 -6.87 -18.90
C LEU A 113 -12.07 -8.24 -18.42
N ARG A 114 -11.27 -9.27 -18.69
CA ARG A 114 -11.45 -10.62 -18.14
C ARG A 114 -11.02 -10.63 -16.66
N LEU A 115 -11.99 -10.64 -15.75
CA LEU A 115 -11.72 -10.65 -14.31
C LEU A 115 -11.67 -12.09 -13.80
N PHE A 116 -10.62 -12.46 -13.09
CA PHE A 116 -10.50 -13.78 -12.45
C PHE A 116 -10.47 -13.65 -10.94
N ASN A 117 -11.33 -14.39 -10.25
CA ASN A 117 -11.19 -14.67 -8.84
C ASN A 117 -10.21 -15.83 -8.68
N VAL A 118 -9.16 -15.64 -7.87
CA VAL A 118 -8.04 -16.57 -7.78
C VAL A 118 -7.84 -17.02 -6.34
N TYR A 119 -7.81 -18.34 -6.16
CA TYR A 119 -7.55 -18.98 -4.89
C TYR A 119 -6.39 -19.98 -5.00
N GLY A 120 -5.48 -19.92 -4.04
CA GLY A 120 -4.54 -20.99 -3.76
C GLY A 120 -3.74 -20.71 -2.50
N PRO A 121 -3.42 -21.73 -1.70
CA PRO A 121 -2.36 -21.65 -0.69
C PRO A 121 -0.98 -21.79 -1.34
N THR A 122 0.06 -21.34 -0.63
CA THR A 122 1.46 -21.43 -1.07
C THR A 122 1.92 -22.87 -1.21
N GLU A 123 1.37 -23.75 -0.38
CA GLU A 123 1.54 -25.19 -0.40
C GLU A 123 1.01 -25.85 -1.68
N ALA A 124 0.19 -25.14 -2.46
CA ALA A 124 -0.37 -25.57 -3.74
C ALA A 124 0.08 -24.66 -4.91
N SER A 125 1.26 -24.05 -4.81
CA SER A 125 1.93 -23.33 -5.90
C SER A 125 1.16 -22.13 -6.46
N VAL A 126 1.07 -21.07 -5.65
CA VAL A 126 0.49 -19.75 -5.94
C VAL A 126 -1.04 -19.76 -6.03
N ALA A 127 -1.59 -20.49 -7.00
CA ALA A 127 -3.02 -20.52 -7.29
C ALA A 127 -3.40 -21.86 -7.93
N CYS A 128 -4.56 -22.38 -7.57
CA CYS A 128 -5.02 -23.71 -7.97
C CYS A 128 -6.54 -23.81 -8.17
N ILE A 129 -7.33 -22.80 -7.80
CA ILE A 129 -8.76 -22.71 -8.09
C ILE A 129 -9.04 -21.32 -8.65
N MET A 130 -9.74 -21.24 -9.78
CA MET A 130 -10.03 -19.98 -10.44
C MET A 130 -11.45 -19.95 -11.00
N SER A 131 -12.04 -18.76 -11.02
CA SER A 131 -13.28 -18.47 -11.76
C SER A 131 -13.12 -17.18 -12.54
N GLU A 132 -13.47 -17.22 -13.82
CA GLU A 132 -13.68 -16.00 -14.60
C GLU A 132 -15.04 -15.42 -14.22
N LYS A 133 -15.03 -14.19 -13.70
CA LYS A 133 -16.22 -13.50 -13.22
C LYS A 133 -16.92 -12.75 -14.34
N SER A 134 -18.23 -12.66 -14.22
CA SER A 134 -19.09 -11.91 -15.13
C SER A 134 -20.00 -10.99 -14.34
N GLN A 135 -20.68 -10.06 -15.01
CA GLN A 135 -21.67 -9.20 -14.34
C GLN A 135 -22.81 -9.98 -13.66
N ASN A 136 -23.10 -11.20 -14.12
CA ASN A 136 -24.14 -12.06 -13.56
C ASN A 136 -23.62 -12.95 -12.41
N ASP A 137 -22.30 -13.06 -12.25
CA ASP A 137 -21.66 -13.82 -11.16
C ASP A 137 -20.96 -12.87 -10.19
N VAL A 138 -21.76 -12.23 -9.33
CA VAL A 138 -21.28 -11.28 -8.33
C VAL A 138 -20.83 -11.92 -7.02
N LEU A 139 -20.92 -13.25 -6.89
CA LEU A 139 -20.59 -13.93 -5.64
C LEU A 139 -19.07 -14.15 -5.56
N GLY A 140 -18.37 -13.23 -4.87
CA GLY A 140 -16.92 -13.30 -4.73
C GLY A 140 -16.40 -14.43 -3.82
N ASN A 141 -17.28 -15.08 -3.06
CA ASN A 141 -16.96 -16.29 -2.30
C ASN A 141 -17.03 -17.58 -3.15
N VAL A 142 -17.59 -17.52 -4.36
CA VAL A 142 -17.47 -18.60 -5.34
C VAL A 142 -16.11 -18.45 -6.02
N ILE A 143 -15.16 -19.31 -5.64
CA ILE A 143 -13.77 -19.25 -6.09
C ILE A 143 -13.56 -20.02 -7.40
N GLY A 144 -14.51 -20.89 -7.78
CA GLY A 144 -14.56 -21.51 -9.10
C GLY A 144 -14.03 -22.94 -9.12
N PHE A 145 -13.31 -23.28 -10.19
CA PHE A 145 -12.95 -24.64 -10.53
C PHE A 145 -11.45 -24.90 -10.34
N PRO A 146 -11.05 -26.15 -10.03
CA PRO A 146 -9.64 -26.54 -9.95
C PRO A 146 -8.90 -26.26 -11.27
N VAL A 147 -7.65 -25.79 -11.19
CA VAL A 147 -6.79 -25.47 -12.35
C VAL A 147 -5.44 -26.12 -12.15
N GLY A 148 -5.12 -27.11 -12.98
CA GLY A 148 -3.90 -27.92 -12.82
C GLY A 148 -3.90 -28.77 -11.55
N SER A 149 -5.04 -28.92 -10.89
CA SER A 149 -5.18 -29.59 -9.60
C SER A 149 -6.47 -30.40 -9.52
N VAL A 150 -6.56 -31.23 -8.49
CA VAL A 150 -7.79 -31.92 -8.09
C VAL A 150 -8.24 -31.34 -6.75
N CYS A 151 -9.52 -31.05 -6.59
CA CYS A 151 -10.05 -30.64 -5.30
C CYS A 151 -11.14 -31.60 -4.83
N ARG A 152 -11.23 -31.79 -3.51
CA ARG A 152 -12.29 -32.55 -2.84
C ARG A 152 -12.70 -31.82 -1.57
N ILE A 153 -13.91 -32.10 -1.10
CA ILE A 153 -14.39 -31.63 0.20
C ILE A 153 -14.50 -32.87 1.11
N VAL A 154 -13.82 -32.82 2.26
CA VAL A 154 -13.80 -33.91 3.25
C VAL A 154 -14.46 -33.48 4.55
N ASP A 155 -14.80 -34.42 5.40
CA ASP A 155 -15.33 -34.12 6.72
C ASP A 155 -14.28 -33.33 7.54
N PRO A 156 -14.66 -32.21 8.19
CA PRO A 156 -13.72 -31.42 8.99
C PRO A 156 -13.16 -32.18 10.20
N GLY A 157 -13.86 -33.17 10.74
CA GLY A 157 -13.37 -34.04 11.81
C GLY A 157 -12.54 -35.21 11.29
N ASP A 158 -12.84 -35.72 10.09
CA ASP A 158 -12.19 -36.89 9.51
C ASP A 158 -11.93 -36.74 8.00
N HIS A 159 -10.68 -36.42 7.65
CA HIS A 159 -10.21 -36.30 6.27
C HIS A 159 -10.32 -37.60 5.43
N ASN A 160 -10.58 -38.75 6.05
CA ASN A 160 -10.77 -40.02 5.35
C ASN A 160 -12.19 -40.18 4.78
N GLN A 161 -13.08 -39.21 5.01
CA GLN A 161 -14.46 -39.24 4.53
C GLN A 161 -14.73 -38.06 3.61
N LEU A 162 -15.24 -38.35 2.40
CA LEU A 162 -15.80 -37.32 1.53
C LEU A 162 -17.17 -36.89 2.07
N VAL A 163 -17.47 -35.61 1.95
CA VAL A 163 -18.85 -35.13 2.12
C VAL A 163 -19.56 -35.08 0.78
N ALA A 164 -20.90 -35.16 0.80
CA ALA A 164 -21.71 -35.03 -0.41
C ALA A 164 -21.58 -33.63 -1.02
N HIS A 165 -21.84 -33.53 -2.32
CA HIS A 165 -21.90 -32.24 -3.02
C HIS A 165 -22.89 -31.28 -2.32
N GLY A 166 -22.50 -30.01 -2.22
CA GLY A 166 -23.26 -28.96 -1.53
C GLY A 166 -23.10 -28.94 0.00
N VAL A 167 -22.58 -30.01 0.62
CA VAL A 167 -22.32 -30.08 2.06
C VAL A 167 -21.02 -29.35 2.39
N VAL A 168 -21.01 -28.66 3.53
CA VAL A 168 -19.84 -27.94 4.03
C VAL A 168 -18.85 -28.94 4.63
N GLY A 169 -17.60 -28.86 4.20
CA GLY A 169 -16.49 -29.60 4.78
C GLY A 169 -15.17 -28.85 4.63
N GLU A 170 -14.06 -29.54 4.87
CA GLU A 170 -12.71 -29.00 4.68
C GLU A 170 -12.27 -29.20 3.23
N LEU A 171 -11.75 -28.14 2.60
CA LEU A 171 -11.19 -28.21 1.26
C LEU A 171 -9.81 -28.89 1.30
N VAL A 172 -9.64 -29.93 0.48
CA VAL A 172 -8.34 -30.57 0.24
C VAL A 172 -7.95 -30.44 -1.24
N ILE A 173 -6.67 -30.21 -1.48
CA ILE A 173 -6.11 -29.98 -2.83
C ILE A 173 -5.11 -31.09 -3.13
N GLY A 174 -5.24 -31.73 -4.28
CA GLY A 174 -4.32 -32.75 -4.78
C GLY A 174 -3.77 -32.38 -6.16
N GLY A 175 -2.82 -33.19 -6.63
CA GLY A 175 -2.20 -33.07 -7.94
C GLY A 175 -0.73 -32.68 -7.87
N GLN A 176 -0.07 -32.65 -9.02
CA GLN A 176 1.36 -32.32 -9.17
C GLN A 176 1.63 -30.81 -9.06
N ILE A 177 0.97 -30.16 -8.11
CA ILE A 177 1.11 -28.74 -7.77
C ILE A 177 1.37 -28.54 -6.26
N LEU A 178 1.39 -29.63 -5.49
CA LEU A 178 1.67 -29.61 -4.07
C LEU A 178 3.17 -29.49 -3.78
N ALA A 179 3.52 -28.58 -2.87
CA ALA A 179 4.87 -28.44 -2.37
C ALA A 179 5.35 -29.71 -1.65
N ARG A 180 6.68 -29.88 -1.57
CA ARG A 180 7.31 -30.95 -0.78
C ARG A 180 6.81 -30.97 0.66
N GLY A 181 6.75 -29.81 1.31
CA GLY A 181 6.36 -29.66 2.70
C GLY A 181 6.87 -28.36 3.30
N TYR A 182 6.82 -28.29 4.63
CA TYR A 182 7.41 -27.19 5.40
C TYR A 182 8.88 -27.49 5.70
N LEU A 183 9.75 -26.49 5.49
CA LEU A 183 11.19 -26.59 5.77
C LEU A 183 11.42 -26.93 7.25
N ASP A 184 12.25 -27.94 7.51
CA ASP A 184 12.63 -28.43 8.84
C ASP A 184 11.45 -28.73 9.80
N ASN A 185 10.26 -29.00 9.25
CA ASN A 185 9.06 -29.28 10.03
C ASN A 185 8.30 -30.49 9.47
N CYS A 186 8.89 -31.67 9.66
CA CYS A 186 8.32 -32.95 9.23
C CYS A 186 6.96 -33.23 9.88
N ALA A 187 6.78 -32.89 11.16
CA ALA A 187 5.53 -33.13 11.88
C ALA A 187 4.37 -32.31 11.29
N ARG A 188 4.59 -31.02 11.00
CA ARG A 188 3.59 -30.17 10.33
C ARG A 188 3.37 -30.61 8.89
N THR A 189 4.42 -31.07 8.20
CA THR A 189 4.29 -31.60 6.85
C THR A 189 3.38 -32.83 6.82
N ALA A 190 3.63 -33.82 7.69
CA ALA A 190 2.80 -35.02 7.78
C ALA A 190 1.35 -34.73 8.22
N SER A 191 1.16 -33.71 9.07
CA SER A 191 -0.19 -33.34 9.52
C SER A 191 -0.98 -32.54 8.50
N SER A 192 -0.34 -31.80 7.58
CA SER A 192 -1.01 -31.01 6.53
C SER A 192 -1.09 -31.72 5.18
N PHE A 193 -0.10 -32.54 4.82
CA PHE A 193 -0.05 -33.29 3.57
C PHE A 193 -0.37 -34.76 3.85
N ILE A 194 -1.56 -35.17 3.42
CA ILE A 194 -2.13 -36.49 3.69
C ILE A 194 -1.93 -37.39 2.47
N GLU A 195 -1.78 -38.69 2.72
CA GLU A 195 -1.46 -39.67 1.69
C GLU A 195 -2.48 -40.81 1.68
N SER A 196 -2.81 -41.24 0.47
CA SER A 196 -3.73 -42.32 0.11
C SER A 196 -5.02 -42.41 0.94
N PRO A 197 -5.83 -41.34 1.06
CA PRO A 197 -7.15 -41.44 1.70
C PRO A 197 -8.03 -42.52 1.03
N PRO A 198 -8.93 -43.21 1.76
CA PRO A 198 -9.71 -44.35 1.22
C PRO A 198 -10.54 -44.04 -0.03
N TRP A 199 -10.92 -42.76 -0.20
CA TRP A 199 -11.69 -42.28 -1.34
C TRP A 199 -10.86 -41.99 -2.61
N THR A 200 -9.55 -42.32 -2.61
CA THR A 200 -8.62 -42.11 -3.75
C THR A 200 -8.36 -43.37 -4.57
N SER A 201 -9.30 -44.32 -4.56
CA SER A 201 -9.18 -45.69 -5.07
C SER A 201 -8.89 -45.85 -6.58
N ASP A 202 -8.83 -44.76 -7.36
CA ASP A 202 -8.41 -44.75 -8.77
C ASP A 202 -6.89 -44.62 -8.99
N GLY A 203 -6.11 -44.37 -7.92
CA GLY A 203 -4.65 -44.32 -7.96
C GLY A 203 -4.04 -43.11 -8.67
N THR A 204 -4.83 -42.16 -9.15
CA THR A 204 -4.35 -41.04 -9.98
C THR A 204 -3.71 -39.91 -9.18
N THR A 205 -4.17 -39.68 -7.95
CA THR A 205 -3.60 -38.72 -7.02
C THR A 205 -3.72 -39.29 -5.62
N THR A 206 -2.58 -39.64 -5.01
CA THR A 206 -2.55 -40.19 -3.65
C THR A 206 -2.24 -39.14 -2.61
N ARG A 207 -1.78 -37.94 -2.98
CA ARG A 207 -1.35 -36.91 -2.02
C ARG A 207 -2.23 -35.68 -2.08
N PHE A 208 -2.72 -35.25 -0.92
CA PHE A 208 -3.57 -34.08 -0.76
C PHE A 208 -3.03 -33.15 0.33
N TYR A 209 -3.17 -31.84 0.14
CA TYR A 209 -2.94 -30.83 1.15
C TYR A 209 -4.26 -30.41 1.77
N LYS A 210 -4.33 -30.48 3.10
CA LYS A 210 -5.44 -29.96 3.90
C LYS A 210 -5.31 -28.46 4.05
N THR A 211 -6.25 -27.73 3.46
CA THR A 211 -6.16 -26.26 3.47
C THR A 211 -6.56 -25.64 4.80
N GLY A 212 -7.38 -26.33 5.60
CA GLY A 212 -8.07 -25.76 6.76
C GLY A 212 -9.14 -24.71 6.41
N ASP A 213 -9.42 -24.49 5.11
CA ASP A 213 -10.54 -23.66 4.66
C ASP A 213 -11.82 -24.51 4.61
N LEU A 214 -12.90 -23.99 5.17
CA LEU A 214 -14.23 -24.57 5.06
C LEU A 214 -14.86 -24.13 3.74
N ALA A 215 -15.34 -25.10 2.97
CA ALA A 215 -15.91 -24.88 1.65
C ALA A 215 -17.00 -25.92 1.36
N LYS A 216 -17.76 -25.67 0.29
CA LYS A 216 -18.65 -26.64 -0.33
C LYS A 216 -18.38 -26.68 -1.82
N MET A 217 -18.56 -27.85 -2.42
CA MET A 217 -18.42 -28.05 -3.86
C MET A 217 -19.76 -28.50 -4.42
N ASP A 218 -20.27 -27.83 -5.46
CA ASP A 218 -21.52 -28.22 -6.10
C ASP A 218 -21.31 -29.40 -7.07
N HIS A 219 -22.39 -29.85 -7.72
CA HIS A 219 -22.35 -30.96 -8.68
C HIS A 219 -21.57 -30.65 -9.96
N THR A 220 -21.32 -29.37 -10.27
CA THR A 220 -20.49 -28.96 -11.41
C THR A 220 -19.00 -28.98 -11.08
N GLY A 221 -18.64 -29.11 -9.79
CA GLY A 221 -17.27 -29.02 -9.30
C GLY A 221 -16.84 -27.59 -8.91
N SER A 222 -17.76 -26.62 -8.94
CA SER A 222 -17.48 -25.26 -8.51
C SER A 222 -17.39 -25.19 -6.98
N VAL A 223 -16.38 -24.49 -6.48
CA VAL A 223 -16.08 -24.39 -5.06
C VAL A 223 -16.52 -23.03 -4.52
N THR A 224 -17.27 -23.07 -3.42
CA THR A 224 -17.64 -21.89 -2.62
C THR A 224 -16.92 -21.93 -1.28
N ILE A 225 -16.15 -20.89 -0.97
CA ILE A 225 -15.44 -20.77 0.30
C ILE A 225 -16.32 -20.09 1.36
N LEU A 226 -16.28 -20.61 2.59
CA LEU A 226 -17.15 -20.18 3.70
C LEU A 226 -16.36 -19.60 4.87
N GLY A 227 -15.09 -19.98 5.02
CA GLY A 227 -14.23 -19.46 6.06
C GLY A 227 -13.12 -20.43 6.39
N ARG A 228 -12.63 -20.37 7.64
CA ARG A 228 -11.57 -21.22 8.14
C ARG A 228 -12.04 -22.07 9.31
N LYS A 229 -11.54 -23.29 9.36
CA LYS A 229 -11.69 -24.22 10.47
C LYS A 229 -10.77 -23.85 11.64
N ASP A 230 -9.60 -23.29 11.35
CA ASP A 230 -8.58 -22.94 12.33
C ASP A 230 -8.53 -21.42 12.63
N ASN A 231 -7.47 -20.99 13.32
CA ASN A 231 -7.26 -19.59 13.73
C ASN A 231 -6.50 -18.74 12.69
N GLN A 232 -6.14 -19.24 11.51
CA GLN A 232 -5.43 -18.43 10.52
C GLN A 232 -6.30 -17.27 10.03
N ILE A 233 -5.66 -16.14 9.76
CA ILE A 233 -6.33 -14.89 9.35
C ILE A 233 -5.70 -14.33 8.08
N LYS A 234 -6.44 -13.47 7.37
CA LYS A 234 -5.94 -12.72 6.23
C LYS A 234 -5.77 -11.24 6.60
N ILE A 235 -4.58 -10.67 6.42
CA ILE A 235 -4.29 -9.24 6.61
C ILE A 235 -3.60 -8.72 5.35
N GLY A 236 -4.19 -7.72 4.69
CA GLY A 236 -3.58 -7.06 3.53
C GLY A 236 -3.18 -8.02 2.40
N GLY A 237 -4.00 -9.01 2.09
CA GLY A 237 -3.69 -10.01 1.07
C GLY A 237 -3.03 -11.28 1.59
N GLN A 238 -2.53 -11.27 2.82
CA GLN A 238 -1.57 -12.26 3.31
C GLN A 238 -2.23 -13.22 4.29
N ARG A 239 -2.03 -14.53 4.10
CA ARG A 239 -2.39 -15.55 5.10
C ARG A 239 -1.34 -15.55 6.19
N ILE A 240 -1.78 -15.31 7.42
CA ILE A 240 -0.93 -15.25 8.60
C ILE A 240 -1.42 -16.29 9.59
N ASN A 241 -0.49 -17.12 10.07
CA ASN A 241 -0.76 -17.98 11.20
C ASN A 241 -0.59 -17.17 12.50
N VAL A 242 -1.70 -16.92 13.20
CA VAL A 242 -1.65 -16.19 14.47
C VAL A 242 -0.86 -16.94 15.54
N GLU A 243 -0.78 -18.27 15.45
CA GLU A 243 -0.02 -19.09 16.39
C GLU A 243 1.49 -18.87 16.24
N GLU A 244 1.97 -18.51 15.05
CA GLU A 244 3.39 -18.17 14.84
C GLU A 244 3.77 -16.90 15.61
N ILE A 245 2.86 -15.92 15.65
CA ILE A 245 3.00 -14.70 16.45
C ILE A 245 2.94 -15.05 17.94
N GLU A 246 1.99 -15.89 18.35
CA GLU A 246 1.87 -16.35 19.74
C GLU A 246 3.14 -17.08 20.20
N THR A 247 3.65 -18.03 19.42
CA THR A 247 4.88 -18.78 19.72
C THR A 247 6.08 -17.85 19.79
N THR A 248 6.25 -16.94 18.82
CA THR A 248 7.35 -15.97 18.84
C THR A 248 7.31 -15.09 20.09
N LEU A 249 6.12 -14.67 20.52
CA LEU A 249 5.94 -13.92 21.77
C LEU A 249 6.35 -14.74 23.00
N LEU A 250 5.95 -16.01 23.06
CA LEU A 250 6.30 -16.91 24.17
C LEU A 250 7.82 -17.15 24.26
N GLU A 251 8.50 -17.25 23.12
CA GLU A 251 9.95 -17.44 23.05
C GLU A 251 10.77 -16.25 23.57
N THR A 252 10.15 -15.09 23.78
CA THR A 252 10.83 -13.92 24.37
C THR A 252 11.13 -14.08 25.87
N ASN A 253 10.50 -15.06 26.54
CA ASN A 253 10.45 -15.22 28.01
C ASN A 253 9.82 -14.03 28.78
N LEU A 254 9.42 -12.96 28.09
CA LEU A 254 8.72 -11.81 28.65
C LEU A 254 7.21 -12.04 28.73
N VAL A 255 6.68 -12.88 27.82
CA VAL A 255 5.27 -13.23 27.74
C VAL A 255 5.06 -14.66 28.23
N ARG A 256 4.19 -14.82 29.22
CA ARG A 256 3.80 -16.13 29.78
C ARG A 256 2.71 -16.80 28.95
N ASN A 257 1.71 -16.02 28.54
CA ASN A 257 0.59 -16.50 27.72
C ASN A 257 0.27 -15.45 26.65
N SER A 258 -0.09 -15.89 25.45
CA SER A 258 -0.51 -15.01 24.36
C SER A 258 -1.70 -15.60 23.61
N VAL A 259 -2.69 -14.76 23.30
CA VAL A 259 -3.76 -15.06 22.34
C VAL A 259 -3.89 -13.91 21.37
N VAL A 260 -3.66 -14.18 20.09
CA VAL A 260 -3.74 -13.20 19.01
C VAL A 260 -5.07 -13.34 18.28
N LYS A 261 -5.76 -12.22 18.07
CA LYS A 261 -7.05 -12.16 17.36
C LYS A 261 -7.11 -10.99 16.38
N LEU A 262 -7.96 -11.17 15.38
CA LEU A 262 -8.39 -10.15 14.41
C LEU A 262 -9.90 -9.96 14.58
N PRO A 263 -10.35 -9.01 15.41
CA PRO A 263 -11.77 -8.75 15.62
C PRO A 263 -12.45 -8.36 14.30
N LYS A 264 -13.68 -8.82 14.05
CA LYS A 264 -14.41 -8.47 12.83
C LYS A 264 -15.29 -7.23 12.97
N ARG A 265 -15.54 -6.80 14.21
CA ARG A 265 -16.46 -5.70 14.57
C ARG A 265 -15.87 -4.88 15.71
N GLY A 266 -16.44 -3.70 15.95
CA GLY A 266 -16.02 -2.79 17.01
C GLY A 266 -14.79 -1.93 16.65
N PRO A 267 -14.27 -1.13 17.59
CA PRO A 267 -13.16 -0.18 17.36
C PRO A 267 -11.83 -0.84 16.96
N LEU A 268 -11.68 -2.12 17.28
CA LEU A 268 -10.54 -2.97 16.96
C LEU A 268 -10.75 -3.81 15.69
N ALA A 269 -11.83 -3.58 14.93
CA ALA A 269 -12.12 -4.34 13.71
C ALA A 269 -10.95 -4.30 12.70
N ASN A 270 -10.64 -5.46 12.13
CA ASN A 270 -9.56 -5.68 11.16
C ASN A 270 -8.17 -5.27 11.64
N LYS A 271 -7.97 -5.12 12.96
CA LYS A 271 -6.66 -4.86 13.57
C LYS A 271 -6.17 -6.12 14.29
N LEU A 272 -4.89 -6.43 14.12
CA LEU A 272 -4.25 -7.53 14.83
C LEU A 272 -4.03 -7.15 16.29
N VAL A 273 -4.64 -7.91 17.21
CA VAL A 273 -4.62 -7.65 18.66
C VAL A 273 -4.12 -8.89 19.41
N PRO A 274 -2.89 -8.87 19.96
CA PRO A 274 -2.39 -9.80 20.94
C PRO A 274 -2.94 -9.44 22.32
N VAL A 275 -3.52 -10.43 22.99
CA VAL A 275 -3.87 -10.40 24.41
C VAL A 275 -2.82 -11.20 25.16
N ILE A 276 -2.02 -10.52 25.98
CA ILE A 276 -0.79 -11.08 26.58
C ILE A 276 -0.84 -11.06 28.11
N CYS A 277 -0.21 -12.06 28.72
CA CYS A 277 0.16 -12.07 30.14
C CYS A 277 1.68 -11.99 30.26
N ILE A 278 2.19 -11.12 31.12
CA ILE A 278 3.64 -10.92 31.29
C ILE A 278 4.16 -11.82 32.40
N THR A 279 5.36 -12.37 32.22
CA THR A 279 6.01 -13.27 33.18
C THR A 279 6.28 -12.62 34.53
N SER A 280 6.63 -11.31 34.55
CA SER A 280 6.94 -10.56 35.77
C SER A 280 5.73 -10.24 36.66
N ASP A 281 4.50 -10.47 36.18
CA ASP A 281 3.27 -10.11 36.90
C ASP A 281 2.91 -11.11 38.01
N THR A 282 3.74 -12.13 38.21
CA THR A 282 3.58 -13.13 39.27
C THR A 282 4.77 -13.11 40.22
N PRO A 283 4.59 -12.72 41.50
CA PRO A 283 5.53 -13.08 42.54
C PRO A 283 5.61 -14.61 42.66
N HIS A 284 6.80 -15.11 43.01
CA HIS A 284 6.97 -16.51 43.38
C HIS A 284 5.91 -16.91 44.43
N CYS A 285 5.15 -17.97 44.11
CA CYS A 285 4.18 -18.62 45.01
C CYS A 285 2.86 -17.89 45.28
N GLN A 286 2.04 -17.63 44.24
CA GLN A 286 0.59 -17.79 44.28
C GLN A 286 0.05 -17.67 42.84
N TYR A 287 -0.58 -18.72 42.32
CA TYR A 287 -1.36 -18.60 41.08
C TYR A 287 -2.48 -17.60 41.36
N PRO A 288 -2.57 -16.44 40.65
CA PRO A 288 -3.79 -15.66 40.70
C PRO A 288 -4.93 -16.61 40.28
N PRO A 289 -6.07 -16.63 40.99
CA PRO A 289 -7.17 -17.50 40.61
C PRO A 289 -7.52 -17.22 39.13
N PRO A 290 -7.81 -18.26 38.32
CA PRO A 290 -8.28 -18.03 36.96
C PRO A 290 -9.44 -17.04 37.02
N LEU A 291 -9.50 -16.11 36.06
CA LEU A 291 -10.65 -15.21 35.93
C LEU A 291 -11.87 -16.10 35.65
N VAL A 292 -12.56 -16.50 36.72
CA VAL A 292 -13.90 -17.11 36.69
C VAL A 292 -14.77 -16.16 35.90
N PHE A 293 -15.67 -16.68 35.06
CA PHE A 293 -16.58 -15.92 34.19
C PHE A 293 -17.22 -14.70 34.88
N THR A 294 -16.50 -13.59 34.94
CA THR A 294 -17.03 -12.31 35.37
C THR A 294 -17.52 -11.63 34.10
N GLU A 295 -18.75 -11.10 34.13
CA GLU A 295 -19.30 -10.26 33.05
C GLU A 295 -18.60 -8.90 32.94
N GLN A 296 -17.46 -8.72 33.63
CA GLN A 296 -16.73 -7.47 33.61
C GLN A 296 -16.21 -7.17 32.20
N PRO A 297 -16.39 -5.92 31.73
CA PRO A 297 -15.89 -5.46 30.44
C PRO A 297 -14.36 -5.63 30.34
N LEU A 298 -13.83 -5.81 29.13
CA LEU A 298 -12.39 -6.03 28.90
C LEU A 298 -11.55 -4.88 29.46
N GLU A 299 -12.13 -3.69 29.45
CA GLU A 299 -11.69 -2.43 30.03
C GLU A 299 -11.32 -2.54 31.51
N ALA A 300 -12.08 -3.32 32.29
CA ALA A 300 -11.82 -3.52 33.71
C ALA A 300 -10.67 -4.51 33.98
N LEU A 301 -10.27 -5.27 32.96
CA LEU A 301 -9.29 -6.35 33.06
C LEU A 301 -7.98 -6.05 32.31
N ALA A 302 -8.01 -5.06 31.41
CA ALA A 302 -6.85 -4.62 30.65
C ALA A 302 -5.91 -3.81 31.54
N LEU A 303 -4.65 -4.20 31.57
CA LEU A 303 -3.57 -3.49 32.25
C LEU A 303 -2.77 -2.63 31.28
N THR A 304 -2.12 -1.60 31.79
CA THR A 304 -1.20 -0.76 31.02
C THR A 304 0.04 -1.57 30.60
N LEU A 305 0.42 -1.49 29.32
CA LEU A 305 1.66 -2.10 28.82
C LEU A 305 2.75 -1.03 28.74
N ASP A 306 3.77 -1.15 29.58
CA ASP A 306 4.91 -0.25 29.62
C ASP A 306 5.61 -0.12 28.25
N ASP A 307 6.05 1.10 27.92
CA ASP A 307 6.67 1.45 26.64
C ASP A 307 7.96 0.66 26.36
N ARG A 308 8.78 0.40 27.38
CA ARG A 308 10.01 -0.37 27.21
C ARG A 308 9.69 -1.82 26.89
N LEU A 309 8.70 -2.39 27.58
CA LEU A 309 8.27 -3.75 27.30
C LEU A 309 7.63 -3.87 25.91
N ARG A 310 6.77 -2.92 25.52
CA ARG A 310 6.19 -2.87 24.18
C ARG A 310 7.27 -2.85 23.09
N THR A 311 8.31 -2.04 23.27
CA THR A 311 9.43 -1.93 22.32
C THR A 311 10.17 -3.25 22.21
N ARG A 312 10.52 -3.89 23.33
CA ARG A 312 11.20 -5.21 23.33
C ARG A 312 10.38 -6.30 22.65
N LEU A 313 9.06 -6.32 22.85
CA LEU A 313 8.16 -7.26 22.18
C LEU A 313 8.05 -6.97 20.67
N HIS A 314 8.05 -5.70 20.29
CA HIS A 314 8.04 -5.28 18.89
C HIS A 314 9.30 -5.73 18.16
N ASP A 315 10.47 -5.46 18.73
CA ASP A 315 11.76 -5.83 18.15
C ASP A 315 11.88 -7.34 17.98
N ALA A 316 11.51 -8.11 19.01
CA ALA A 316 11.54 -9.58 18.95
C ALA A 316 10.65 -10.17 17.84
N LEU A 317 9.51 -9.54 17.55
CA LEU A 317 8.66 -9.95 16.44
C LEU A 317 9.24 -9.52 15.09
N GLN A 318 9.79 -8.32 15.00
CA GLN A 318 10.32 -7.77 13.76
C GLN A 318 11.54 -8.55 13.25
N ASP A 319 12.34 -9.11 14.14
CA ASP A 319 13.52 -9.91 13.79
C ASP A 319 13.16 -11.26 13.16
N ARG A 320 11.97 -11.80 13.46
CA ARG A 320 11.58 -13.18 13.09
C ARG A 320 10.41 -13.25 12.13
N LEU A 321 9.57 -12.21 12.07
CA LEU A 321 8.31 -12.20 11.34
C LEU A 321 8.25 -11.08 10.31
N THR A 322 7.32 -11.22 9.36
CA THR A 322 7.09 -10.19 8.34
C THR A 322 6.36 -8.97 8.92
N LYS A 323 6.51 -7.80 8.29
CA LYS A 323 5.89 -6.54 8.74
C LYS A 323 4.37 -6.60 8.94
N ALA A 324 3.66 -7.44 8.19
CA ALA A 324 2.21 -7.59 8.31
C ALA A 324 1.78 -8.38 9.57
N MET A 325 2.68 -9.16 10.14
CA MET A 325 2.46 -9.95 11.35
C MET A 325 2.73 -9.16 12.63
N ILE A 326 3.24 -7.93 12.52
CA ILE A 326 3.61 -7.10 13.66
C ILE A 326 2.37 -6.36 14.20
N PRO A 327 1.91 -6.65 15.43
CA PRO A 327 0.68 -6.04 15.96
C PRO A 327 0.85 -4.57 16.31
N LYS A 328 -0.17 -3.77 15.96
CA LYS A 328 -0.20 -2.31 16.23
C LYS A 328 -0.93 -1.93 17.53
N ARG A 329 -1.68 -2.87 18.09
CA ARG A 329 -2.44 -2.72 19.35
C ARG A 329 -2.11 -3.90 20.22
N TRP A 330 -2.11 -3.73 21.54
CA TRP A 330 -1.73 -4.74 22.53
C TRP A 330 -2.64 -4.65 23.73
N ILE A 331 -3.09 -5.78 24.27
CA ILE A 331 -3.87 -5.82 25.50
C ILE A 331 -3.13 -6.69 26.49
N ARG A 332 -2.72 -6.11 27.62
CA ARG A 332 -2.11 -6.85 28.73
C ARG A 332 -3.19 -7.28 29.72
N MET A 333 -3.10 -8.48 30.25
CA MET A 333 -3.96 -9.00 31.32
C MET A 333 -3.12 -9.76 32.35
N THR A 334 -3.57 -9.84 33.60
CA THR A 334 -2.94 -10.68 34.65
C THR A 334 -3.10 -12.17 34.36
N SER A 335 -4.26 -12.56 33.82
CA SER A 335 -4.57 -13.91 33.38
C SER A 335 -5.50 -13.89 32.17
N LEU A 336 -5.47 -14.96 31.38
CA LEU A 336 -6.40 -15.14 30.27
C LEU A 336 -7.66 -15.85 30.77
N PRO A 337 -8.85 -15.54 30.23
CA PRO A 337 -10.06 -16.26 30.59
C PRO A 337 -9.95 -17.73 30.16
N GLU A 338 -10.39 -18.64 31.03
CA GLU A 338 -10.36 -20.08 30.79
C GLU A 338 -11.78 -20.65 30.64
N THR A 339 -11.88 -21.82 30.02
CA THR A 339 -13.10 -22.63 29.98
C THR A 339 -13.20 -23.45 31.28
N THR A 340 -14.35 -24.08 31.53
CA THR A 340 -14.51 -25.04 32.64
C THR A 340 -13.51 -26.21 32.61
N SER A 341 -12.90 -26.45 31.45
CA SER A 341 -11.84 -27.45 31.25
C SER A 341 -10.41 -26.96 31.57
N GLY A 342 -10.24 -25.73 32.06
CA GLY A 342 -8.92 -25.12 32.33
C GLY A 342 -8.16 -24.69 31.07
N LYS A 343 -8.79 -24.75 29.88
CA LYS A 343 -8.19 -24.28 28.61
C LYS A 343 -8.54 -22.82 28.36
N VAL A 344 -7.60 -22.04 27.80
CA VAL A 344 -7.83 -20.64 27.40
C VAL A 344 -9.06 -20.49 26.49
N ASN A 345 -9.99 -19.64 26.89
CA ASN A 345 -11.25 -19.38 26.21
C ASN A 345 -11.10 -18.35 25.08
N ARG A 346 -10.51 -18.79 23.97
CA ARG A 346 -10.26 -17.97 22.77
C ARG A 346 -11.53 -17.36 22.16
N LYS A 347 -12.69 -18.03 22.29
CA LYS A 347 -13.99 -17.53 21.79
C LYS A 347 -14.46 -16.32 22.59
N GLU A 348 -14.32 -16.40 23.91
CA GLU A 348 -14.70 -15.31 24.81
C GLU A 348 -13.81 -14.09 24.62
N ILE A 349 -12.49 -14.29 24.46
CA ILE A 349 -11.55 -13.19 24.13
C ILE A 349 -12.02 -12.47 22.85
N ARG A 350 -12.34 -13.21 21.77
CA ARG A 350 -12.86 -12.62 20.53
C ARG A 350 -14.16 -11.83 20.79
N ARG A 351 -15.12 -12.43 21.49
CA ARG A 351 -16.42 -11.80 21.80
C ARG A 351 -16.23 -10.48 22.55
N ARG A 352 -15.32 -10.45 23.53
CA ARG A 352 -15.00 -9.24 24.29
C ARG A 352 -14.38 -8.18 23.40
N LEU A 353 -13.37 -8.53 22.60
CA LEU A 353 -12.73 -7.59 21.66
C LEU A 353 -13.71 -6.97 20.65
N GLU A 354 -14.72 -7.73 20.21
CA GLU A 354 -15.73 -7.27 19.25
C GLU A 354 -16.85 -6.42 19.88
N ARG A 355 -17.03 -6.50 21.21
CA ARG A 355 -18.05 -5.77 21.99
C ARG A 355 -17.47 -4.62 22.81
N THR A 356 -16.15 -4.49 22.83
CA THR A 356 -15.41 -3.36 23.38
C THR A 356 -15.93 -2.05 22.79
N ASP A 357 -16.19 -1.07 23.66
CA ASP A 357 -16.58 0.26 23.27
C ASP A 357 -15.36 1.14 22.99
N ALA A 358 -15.55 2.27 22.29
CA ALA A 358 -14.47 3.22 22.02
C ALA A 358 -13.79 3.75 23.30
N SER A 359 -14.45 3.62 24.46
CA SER A 359 -13.93 3.95 25.79
C SER A 359 -12.73 3.10 26.20
N LEU A 360 -12.56 1.85 25.73
CA LEU A 360 -11.32 1.07 25.98
C LEU A 360 -10.11 1.70 25.32
N LEU A 361 -10.26 2.17 24.08
CA LEU A 361 -9.18 2.87 23.39
C LEU A 361 -8.80 4.15 24.15
N GLN A 362 -9.77 4.74 24.85
CA GLN A 362 -9.59 5.90 25.72
C GLN A 362 -8.97 5.52 27.07
N SER A 363 -9.39 4.44 27.74
CA SER A 363 -8.84 4.03 29.06
C SER A 363 -7.44 3.42 28.95
N MET A 364 -7.16 2.65 27.90
CA MET A 364 -5.79 2.24 27.51
C MET A 364 -4.93 3.44 27.09
N SER A 365 -5.56 4.61 26.91
CA SER A 365 -4.89 5.87 26.63
C SER A 365 -4.76 6.82 27.81
N LEU A 366 -5.62 6.68 28.82
CA LEU A 366 -5.74 7.58 29.96
C LEU A 366 -5.11 7.02 31.25
N SER A 367 -4.85 5.72 31.36
CA SER A 367 -4.24 5.09 32.56
C SER A 367 -2.73 5.35 32.73
N ASN A 368 -2.19 6.37 32.05
CA ASN A 368 -0.81 6.87 32.21
C ASN A 368 -0.72 8.02 33.23
N VAL A 369 -1.81 8.39 33.89
CA VAL A 369 -1.82 9.48 34.88
C VAL A 369 -2.40 8.96 36.18
N GLU A 370 -1.57 8.34 37.01
CA GLU A 370 -1.66 8.51 38.47
C GLU A 370 -0.42 7.89 39.15
N SER A 371 0.13 8.63 40.12
CA SER A 371 1.23 8.27 41.03
C SER A 371 2.67 8.47 40.54
N THR A 372 3.09 9.74 40.45
CA THR A 372 4.09 10.28 41.40
C THR A 372 3.87 11.78 41.54
N GLY A 373 3.67 12.24 42.77
CA GLY A 373 3.37 13.63 43.07
C GLY A 373 4.58 14.56 42.96
N SER A 374 4.43 15.66 42.24
CA SER A 374 4.45 17.01 42.80
C SER A 374 3.72 17.91 41.79
N ARG A 375 3.03 18.93 42.30
CA ARG A 375 2.56 20.04 41.48
C ARG A 375 3.80 20.82 41.05
N ASP A 376 4.32 20.50 39.86
CA ASP A 376 5.08 21.45 39.06
C ASP A 376 4.55 21.42 37.63
N SER A 377 3.92 22.52 37.27
CA SER A 377 3.39 22.84 35.95
C SER A 377 4.51 22.87 34.91
N THR A 378 4.77 21.76 34.22
CA THR A 378 5.44 21.71 32.91
C THR A 378 5.00 20.47 32.14
N HIS A 379 3.73 20.42 31.70
CA HIS A 379 3.37 19.52 30.60
C HIS A 379 3.95 20.07 29.29
N PRO A 380 4.77 19.32 28.53
CA PRO A 380 5.22 19.77 27.23
C PRO A 380 4.04 19.70 26.24
N ASN A 381 3.42 20.84 25.98
CA ASN A 381 2.27 20.95 25.08
C ASN A 381 2.72 20.93 23.62
N ILE A 382 2.08 20.07 22.80
CA ILE A 382 1.97 20.30 21.37
C ILE A 382 1.24 21.62 21.17
N GLN A 383 1.75 22.51 20.30
CA GLN A 383 1.08 23.81 20.08
C GLN A 383 -0.32 23.60 19.47
N PRO A 384 -1.32 24.44 19.82
CA PRO A 384 -2.72 24.25 19.38
C PRO A 384 -2.90 24.12 17.86
N GLU A 385 -2.02 24.77 17.10
CA GLU A 385 -1.99 24.75 15.63
C GLU A 385 -1.66 23.35 15.07
N TYR A 386 -0.87 22.55 15.78
CA TYR A 386 -0.46 21.20 15.37
C TYR A 386 -1.49 20.16 15.77
N GLU A 387 -2.11 20.37 16.92
CA GLU A 387 -3.15 19.51 17.45
C GLU A 387 -4.33 19.41 16.48
N GLY A 388 -4.79 20.55 15.94
CA GLY A 388 -5.88 20.56 14.96
C GLY A 388 -5.56 19.78 13.67
N ILE A 389 -4.33 19.88 13.17
CA ILE A 389 -3.87 19.15 11.97
C ILE A 389 -3.81 17.65 12.24
N LEU A 390 -3.22 17.26 13.37
CA LEU A 390 -3.12 15.85 13.77
C LEU A 390 -4.50 15.24 14.00
N CYS A 391 -5.40 15.93 14.70
CA CYS A 391 -6.77 15.48 14.92
C CYS A 391 -7.50 15.24 13.60
N ARG A 392 -7.34 16.16 12.64
CA ARG A 392 -7.96 16.05 11.32
C ARG A 392 -7.42 14.88 10.50
N ILE A 393 -6.10 14.70 10.49
CA ILE A 393 -5.42 13.63 9.72
C ILE A 393 -5.71 12.26 10.32
N LEU A 394 -5.62 12.15 11.65
CA LEU A 394 -5.73 10.88 12.36
C LEU A 394 -7.20 10.52 12.66
N GLY A 395 -8.14 11.45 12.46
CA GLY A 395 -9.56 11.25 12.77
C GLY A 395 -9.82 11.09 14.26
N VAL A 396 -9.06 11.78 15.11
CA VAL A 396 -9.13 11.70 16.58
C VAL A 396 -9.36 13.07 17.20
N ASN A 397 -9.98 13.13 18.38
CA ASN A 397 -10.12 14.39 19.12
C ASN A 397 -8.82 14.75 19.87
N SER A 398 -8.68 16.03 20.25
CA SER A 398 -7.54 16.57 21.01
C SER A 398 -7.20 15.72 22.23
N ALA A 399 -8.23 15.38 23.02
CA ALA A 399 -8.11 14.54 24.21
C ALA A 399 -7.61 13.10 23.96
N MET A 400 -7.53 12.64 22.70
CA MET A 400 -7.03 11.32 22.32
C MET A 400 -5.59 11.35 21.77
N LEU A 401 -5.04 12.54 21.48
CA LEU A 401 -3.66 12.66 21.05
C LEU A 401 -2.72 12.45 22.24
N LYS A 402 -1.66 11.66 22.02
CA LYS A 402 -0.61 11.39 22.99
C LYS A 402 0.70 11.97 22.51
N PRO A 403 1.09 13.15 23.02
CA PRO A 403 2.33 13.82 22.63
C PRO A 403 3.60 12.97 22.79
N HIS A 404 3.66 12.15 23.84
CA HIS A 404 4.78 11.26 24.15
C HIS A 404 4.87 10.01 23.26
N LEU A 405 3.86 9.72 22.42
CA LEU A 405 3.88 8.58 21.49
C LEU A 405 4.18 9.04 20.06
N SER A 406 4.79 8.18 19.25
CA SER A 406 5.08 8.46 17.83
C SER A 406 3.82 8.70 17.00
N PHE A 407 3.98 9.30 15.82
CA PHE A 407 2.88 9.51 14.87
C PHE A 407 2.16 8.20 14.50
N ILE A 408 2.92 7.11 14.32
CA ILE A 408 2.37 5.79 14.02
C ILE A 408 1.60 5.20 15.20
N GLN A 409 2.11 5.36 16.42
CA GLN A 409 1.44 4.87 17.63
C GLN A 409 0.13 5.62 17.94
N ASN A 410 0.06 6.90 17.54
CA ASN A 410 -1.16 7.71 17.55
C ASN A 410 -2.18 7.31 16.46
N GLY A 411 -1.90 6.28 15.66
CA GLY A 411 -2.82 5.75 14.63
C GLY A 411 -2.51 6.19 13.21
N GLY A 412 -1.41 6.92 13.00
CA GLY A 412 -0.93 7.32 11.68
C GLY A 412 -0.41 6.15 10.86
N ASP A 413 -0.52 6.26 9.55
CA ASP A 413 0.12 5.39 8.57
C ASP A 413 0.91 6.21 7.55
N SER A 414 1.46 5.54 6.54
CA SER A 414 2.26 6.19 5.50
C SER A 414 1.47 7.22 4.68
N ILE A 415 0.14 7.09 4.58
CA ILE A 415 -0.73 8.02 3.84
C ILE A 415 -1.01 9.25 4.71
N ALA A 416 -1.36 9.02 5.98
CA ALA A 416 -1.53 10.08 6.97
C ALA A 416 -0.25 10.90 7.16
N ALA A 417 0.93 10.25 7.10
CA ALA A 417 2.22 10.92 7.21
C ALA A 417 2.49 11.87 6.01
N ILE A 418 2.11 11.46 4.80
CA ILE A 418 2.20 12.31 3.61
C ILE A 418 1.26 13.51 3.74
N GLU A 419 0.06 13.29 4.27
CA GLU A 419 -0.90 14.36 4.50
C GLU A 419 -0.41 15.34 5.59
N LEU A 420 0.27 14.85 6.63
CA LEU A 420 0.92 15.68 7.65
C LEU A 420 2.04 16.53 7.05
N CYS A 421 2.90 15.94 6.23
CA CYS A 421 3.95 16.68 5.51
C CYS A 421 3.38 17.74 4.55
N ARG A 422 2.16 17.53 4.02
CA ARG A 422 1.48 18.48 3.13
C ARG A 422 0.86 19.64 3.91
N LEU A 423 0.07 19.33 4.94
CA LEU A 423 -0.62 20.31 5.79
C LEU A 423 0.34 21.12 6.65
N GLY A 424 1.43 20.50 7.12
CA GLY A 424 2.50 21.21 7.82
C GLY A 424 3.07 22.36 7.01
N ARG A 425 3.26 22.18 5.68
CA ARG A 425 3.75 23.26 4.81
C ARG A 425 2.80 24.43 4.72
N GLU A 426 1.49 24.20 4.80
CA GLU A 426 0.48 25.27 4.74
C GLU A 426 0.54 26.20 5.97
N ILE A 427 1.04 25.69 7.10
CA ILE A 427 1.26 26.46 8.34
C ILE A 427 2.74 26.79 8.61
N GLY A 428 3.61 26.62 7.60
CA GLY A 428 5.03 27.03 7.68
C GLY A 428 5.98 26.03 8.36
N ILE A 429 5.60 24.75 8.44
CA ILE A 429 6.39 23.70 9.11
C ILE A 429 6.72 22.56 8.16
N SER A 430 8.00 22.21 8.10
CA SER A 430 8.49 21.10 7.30
C SER A 430 8.67 19.85 8.15
N PHE A 431 7.95 18.79 7.80
CA PHE A 431 8.21 17.45 8.31
C PHE A 431 8.94 16.62 7.24
N TRP A 432 10.02 15.96 7.62
CA TRP A 432 10.60 14.91 6.78
C TRP A 432 9.77 13.64 6.94
N ILE A 433 9.37 13.02 5.84
CA ILE A 433 8.52 11.82 5.89
C ILE A 433 9.22 10.69 6.67
N SER A 434 10.54 10.60 6.57
CA SER A 434 11.35 9.68 7.37
C SER A 434 11.14 9.95 8.85
N SER A 435 11.27 11.20 9.30
CA SER A 435 11.06 11.62 10.68
C SER A 435 9.63 11.36 11.18
N VAL A 436 8.60 11.63 10.37
CA VAL A 436 7.21 11.31 10.74
C VAL A 436 7.02 9.81 10.99
N LEU A 437 7.71 8.96 10.23
CA LEU A 437 7.59 7.51 10.32
C LEU A 437 8.57 6.88 11.32
N SER A 438 9.64 7.57 11.69
CA SER A 438 10.74 7.05 12.52
C SER A 438 10.91 7.71 13.88
N ASP A 439 10.30 8.88 14.12
CA ASP A 439 10.48 9.59 15.38
C ASP A 439 9.71 8.92 16.52
N ASP A 440 10.36 8.86 17.68
CA ASP A 440 9.88 8.10 18.85
C ASP A 440 8.62 8.71 19.49
N SER A 441 8.40 10.01 19.32
CA SER A 441 7.24 10.73 19.87
C SER A 441 6.80 11.90 18.99
N LEU A 442 5.52 12.29 19.09
CA LEU A 442 5.03 13.53 18.47
C LEU A 442 5.78 14.74 19.06
N GLU A 443 6.03 14.77 20.36
CA GLU A 443 6.86 15.81 21.00
C GLU A 443 8.23 15.94 20.34
N LYS A 444 8.92 14.81 20.12
CA LYS A 444 10.22 14.77 19.45
C LYS A 444 10.09 15.22 18.01
N LEU A 445 9.09 14.71 17.28
CA LEU A 445 8.78 15.11 15.90
C LEU A 445 8.54 16.62 15.77
N PHE A 446 7.84 17.23 16.72
CA PHE A 446 7.58 18.67 16.72
C PHE A 446 8.78 19.51 17.20
N HIS A 447 9.58 18.97 18.13
CA HIS A 447 10.83 19.59 18.55
C HIS A 447 11.92 19.53 17.47
N THR A 448 12.00 18.43 16.73
CA THR A 448 12.91 18.25 15.59
C THR A 448 12.39 18.93 14.34
N SER A 449 11.07 19.07 14.19
CA SER A 449 10.46 19.99 13.23
C SER A 449 10.64 21.44 13.73
N LYS A 450 11.89 21.91 13.75
CA LYS A 450 12.16 23.31 14.05
C LYS A 450 11.35 24.20 13.11
N SER A 451 10.69 25.20 13.69
CA SER A 451 10.29 26.40 12.98
C SER A 451 11.51 26.97 12.28
N ARG A 452 11.30 27.37 11.02
CA ARG A 452 12.30 27.64 9.98
C ARG A 452 12.72 26.38 9.25
N PHE A 453 12.37 26.35 7.95
CA PHE A 453 13.25 25.83 6.92
C PHE A 453 14.70 25.96 7.39
N PRO A 454 15.57 24.93 7.30
CA PRO A 454 17.00 25.14 7.50
C PRO A 454 17.28 26.41 6.75
N LYS A 455 17.73 27.47 7.48
CA LYS A 455 17.92 28.84 6.98
C LYS A 455 18.23 28.62 5.54
N THR A 456 17.29 28.89 4.61
CA THR A 456 17.55 28.62 3.20
C THR A 456 18.94 29.15 3.10
N ILE A 457 19.91 28.32 2.69
CA ILE A 457 21.16 28.93 2.34
C ILE A 457 20.70 29.71 1.11
N THR A 458 20.20 30.91 1.35
CA THR A 458 20.26 32.04 0.50
C THR A 458 21.76 32.24 0.46
N HIS A 459 22.43 31.34 -0.26
CA HIS A 459 23.26 31.76 -1.35
C HIS A 459 22.44 32.86 -1.98
N GLU A 460 22.86 34.10 -1.73
CA GLU A 460 22.37 35.24 -2.48
C GLU A 460 22.35 34.75 -3.92
N SER A 461 21.14 34.49 -4.43
CA SER A 461 21.01 33.91 -5.75
C SER A 461 21.47 35.02 -6.67
N ARG A 462 22.74 34.98 -7.08
CA ARG A 462 23.27 35.96 -8.02
C ARG A 462 22.68 35.56 -9.36
N PRO A 463 21.70 36.30 -9.90
CA PRO A 463 21.02 35.87 -11.10
C PRO A 463 22.03 35.70 -12.23
N GLY A 464 21.91 34.60 -12.97
CA GLY A 464 22.80 34.27 -14.08
C GLY A 464 24.18 33.72 -13.71
N THR A 465 24.50 33.53 -12.42
CA THR A 465 25.74 32.82 -12.04
C THR A 465 25.60 31.31 -12.21
N SER A 466 26.67 30.68 -12.68
CA SER A 466 26.75 29.22 -12.86
C SER A 466 27.05 28.53 -11.53
N PHE A 467 26.33 27.46 -11.24
CA PHE A 467 26.49 26.64 -10.04
C PHE A 467 26.32 25.14 -10.37
N PRO A 468 26.82 24.25 -9.50
CA PRO A 468 26.77 22.81 -9.76
C PRO A 468 25.35 22.27 -9.90
N LEU A 469 25.24 21.18 -10.66
CA LEU A 469 24.02 20.40 -10.75
C LEU A 469 23.71 19.68 -9.43
N SER A 470 22.42 19.54 -9.14
CA SER A 470 21.96 18.61 -8.10
C SER A 470 22.32 17.16 -8.46
N PRO A 471 22.38 16.24 -7.49
CA PRO A 471 22.75 14.83 -7.75
C PRO A 471 21.91 14.16 -8.85
N VAL A 472 20.61 14.47 -8.90
CA VAL A 472 19.70 13.89 -9.92
C VAL A 472 19.90 14.50 -11.30
N GLN A 473 20.19 15.80 -11.38
CA GLN A 473 20.52 16.46 -12.64
C GLN A 473 21.88 15.96 -13.17
N ARG A 474 22.89 15.81 -12.29
CA ARG A 474 24.19 15.24 -12.67
C ARG A 474 24.03 13.82 -13.21
N PHE A 475 23.31 12.97 -12.48
CA PHE A 475 22.99 11.61 -12.93
C PHE A 475 22.34 11.59 -14.32
N PHE A 476 21.42 12.52 -14.59
CA PHE A 476 20.80 12.63 -15.92
C PHE A 476 21.84 12.91 -17.01
N PHE A 477 22.73 13.89 -16.83
CA PHE A 477 23.75 14.20 -17.83
C PHE A 477 24.79 13.07 -17.97
N ASP A 478 25.13 12.38 -16.88
CA ASP A 478 26.04 11.23 -16.89
C ASP A 478 25.47 10.06 -17.71
N VAL A 479 24.15 9.86 -17.69
CA VAL A 479 23.47 8.74 -18.36
C VAL A 479 23.01 9.08 -19.78
N VAL A 480 22.52 10.30 -20.01
CA VAL A 480 21.86 10.71 -21.26
C VAL A 480 22.83 11.43 -22.22
N GLY A 481 24.01 11.86 -21.76
CA GLY A 481 25.09 12.30 -22.65
C GLY A 481 24.92 13.72 -23.19
N ASN A 482 24.68 13.89 -24.49
CA ASN A 482 24.33 15.17 -25.14
C ASN A 482 22.95 15.12 -25.84
N GLU A 483 22.29 13.97 -25.86
CA GLU A 483 20.99 13.74 -26.52
C GLU A 483 19.81 14.02 -25.56
N HIS A 484 19.80 15.22 -24.97
CA HIS A 484 18.86 15.56 -23.88
C HIS A 484 17.46 15.94 -24.34
N SER A 485 17.27 16.15 -25.64
CA SER A 485 16.15 16.90 -26.15
C SER A 485 14.84 16.10 -26.24
N SER A 486 14.87 14.83 -25.84
CA SER A 486 13.74 13.88 -25.81
C SER A 486 13.05 13.74 -24.44
N PHE A 487 13.52 14.42 -23.39
CA PHE A 487 13.01 14.30 -22.00
C PHE A 487 12.01 15.41 -21.60
N THR A 488 11.09 15.72 -22.50
CA THR A 488 10.07 16.76 -22.29
C THR A 488 8.77 16.18 -21.72
N GLN A 489 8.18 16.87 -20.74
CA GLN A 489 6.84 16.60 -20.22
C GLN A 489 5.86 17.68 -20.67
N HIS A 490 4.58 17.34 -20.78
CA HIS A 490 3.54 18.33 -21.02
C HIS A 490 2.24 18.02 -20.28
N VAL A 491 1.47 19.07 -20.00
CA VAL A 491 0.10 18.99 -19.47
C VAL A 491 -0.81 19.79 -20.39
N THR A 492 -1.93 19.19 -20.79
CA THR A 492 -2.97 19.85 -21.59
C THR A 492 -4.21 20.07 -20.74
N LEU A 493 -4.75 21.29 -20.76
CA LEU A 493 -5.88 21.74 -19.95
C LEU A 493 -6.96 22.35 -20.85
N GLN A 494 -8.22 21.99 -20.62
CA GLN A 494 -9.34 22.73 -21.17
C GLN A 494 -9.67 23.94 -20.29
N LEU A 495 -9.61 25.14 -20.86
CA LEU A 495 -9.95 26.37 -20.15
C LEU A 495 -11.47 26.54 -20.08
N LYS A 496 -11.98 26.82 -18.88
CA LYS A 496 -13.41 27.10 -18.64
C LYS A 496 -13.85 28.49 -19.10
N LYS A 497 -12.89 29.39 -19.31
CA LYS A 497 -13.11 30.76 -19.79
C LYS A 497 -12.08 31.04 -20.87
N VAL A 498 -12.54 31.70 -21.93
CA VAL A 498 -11.67 32.19 -23.00
C VAL A 498 -10.73 33.25 -22.41
N ILE A 499 -9.44 33.10 -22.65
CA ILE A 499 -8.37 34.00 -22.24
C ILE A 499 -7.66 34.52 -23.48
N SER A 500 -7.28 35.80 -23.47
CA SER A 500 -6.46 36.35 -24.55
C SER A 500 -4.99 35.93 -24.37
N VAL A 501 -4.23 35.87 -25.47
CA VAL A 501 -2.79 35.59 -25.42
C VAL A 501 -2.07 36.60 -24.50
N ALA A 502 -2.39 37.89 -24.59
CA ALA A 502 -1.82 38.92 -23.72
C ALA A 502 -2.18 38.77 -22.23
N GLN A 503 -3.29 38.10 -21.90
CA GLN A 503 -3.59 37.72 -20.51
C GLN A 503 -2.77 36.49 -20.08
N LEU A 504 -2.64 35.50 -20.97
CA LEU A 504 -1.86 34.31 -20.74
C LEU A 504 -0.36 34.62 -20.53
N GLU A 505 0.20 35.51 -21.33
CA GLU A 505 1.59 35.99 -21.19
C GLU A 505 1.83 36.59 -19.80
N ARG A 506 0.95 37.51 -19.37
CA ARG A 506 1.04 38.12 -18.02
C ARG A 506 0.95 37.08 -16.90
N VAL A 507 0.12 36.05 -17.09
CA VAL A 507 -0.05 34.96 -16.12
C VAL A 507 1.25 34.13 -16.01
N PHE A 508 1.82 33.74 -17.14
CA PHE A 508 3.04 32.93 -17.16
C PHE A 508 4.30 33.71 -16.80
N ASP A 509 4.39 34.99 -17.15
CA ASP A 509 5.46 35.88 -16.68
C ASP A 509 5.46 35.96 -15.15
N ARG A 510 4.27 36.08 -14.55
CA ARG A 510 4.12 36.06 -13.10
C ARG A 510 4.50 34.70 -12.52
N LEU A 511 4.06 33.61 -13.14
CA LEU A 511 4.36 32.24 -12.69
C LEU A 511 5.87 31.95 -12.72
N VAL A 512 6.54 32.28 -13.83
CA VAL A 512 7.99 32.08 -14.03
C VAL A 512 8.82 32.97 -13.10
N SER A 513 8.32 34.15 -12.75
CA SER A 513 8.97 35.01 -11.74
C SER A 513 9.03 34.36 -10.36
N VAL A 514 8.01 33.57 -9.99
CA VAL A 514 7.89 32.91 -8.68
C VAL A 514 8.57 31.53 -8.64
N HIS A 515 8.78 30.89 -9.80
CA HIS A 515 9.43 29.57 -9.89
C HIS A 515 10.79 29.65 -10.60
N PRO A 516 11.91 29.76 -9.86
CA PRO A 516 13.26 29.91 -10.42
C PRO A 516 13.67 28.81 -11.41
N MET A 517 13.28 27.55 -11.18
CA MET A 517 13.65 26.44 -12.08
C MET A 517 12.99 26.53 -13.46
N LEU A 518 11.88 27.25 -13.62
CA LEU A 518 11.30 27.53 -14.95
C LEU A 518 12.17 28.51 -15.76
N ARG A 519 13.14 29.16 -15.11
CA ARG A 519 14.15 30.02 -15.74
C ARG A 519 15.49 29.31 -15.91
N ALA A 520 15.68 28.11 -15.39
CA ALA A 520 16.97 27.44 -15.37
C ALA A 520 17.56 27.29 -16.78
N ARG A 521 18.88 27.36 -16.85
CA ARG A 521 19.69 27.12 -18.05
C ARG A 521 20.83 26.18 -17.73
N PHE A 522 21.11 25.24 -18.61
CA PHE A 522 22.17 24.25 -18.44
C PHE A 522 23.24 24.47 -19.50
N HIS A 523 24.51 24.38 -19.11
CA HIS A 523 25.64 24.50 -20.02
C HIS A 523 26.77 23.59 -19.55
N CYS A 524 27.63 23.19 -20.49
CA CYS A 524 28.78 22.34 -20.22
C CYS A 524 30.06 23.17 -20.40
N GLU A 525 30.86 23.29 -19.34
CA GLU A 525 32.17 23.94 -19.34
C GLU A 525 33.24 22.91 -19.00
N ASN A 526 34.24 22.75 -19.88
CA ASN A 526 35.35 21.81 -19.70
C ASN A 526 34.92 20.37 -19.34
N GLY A 527 33.81 19.89 -19.93
CA GLY A 527 33.26 18.55 -19.67
C GLY A 527 32.45 18.42 -18.37
N THR A 528 32.25 19.51 -17.63
CA THR A 528 31.40 19.55 -16.44
C THR A 528 30.12 20.33 -16.73
N TRP A 529 28.97 19.69 -16.50
CA TRP A 529 27.69 20.36 -16.62
C TRP A 529 27.41 21.25 -15.40
N LEU A 530 26.95 22.46 -15.68
CA LEU A 530 26.55 23.48 -14.72
C LEU A 530 25.15 24.00 -15.06
N GLN A 531 24.52 24.65 -14.08
CA GLN A 531 23.24 25.33 -14.27
C GLN A 531 23.33 26.79 -13.82
N SER A 532 22.48 27.64 -14.39
CA SER A 532 22.31 29.02 -13.97
C SER A 532 20.83 29.38 -13.95
N ILE A 533 20.46 30.40 -13.18
CA ILE A 533 19.08 30.91 -13.09
C ILE A 533 19.12 32.41 -13.42
N PRO A 534 18.78 32.81 -14.65
CA PRO A 534 18.67 34.22 -15.03
C PRO A 534 17.53 34.93 -14.28
N GLU A 535 17.66 36.23 -14.08
CA GLU A 535 16.64 37.03 -13.39
C GLU A 535 15.33 37.09 -14.18
N ARG A 536 15.45 37.22 -15.50
CA ARG A 536 14.33 37.20 -16.43
C ARG A 536 14.64 36.27 -17.58
N VAL A 537 13.62 35.57 -18.04
CA VAL A 537 13.66 34.71 -19.21
C VAL A 537 12.39 34.96 -20.01
N SER A 538 12.54 35.15 -21.31
CA SER A 538 11.39 35.13 -22.22
C SER A 538 10.84 33.70 -22.28
N VAL A 539 9.59 33.51 -21.88
CA VAL A 539 8.86 32.26 -22.12
C VAL A 539 8.58 32.16 -23.61
N SER A 540 8.79 30.99 -24.21
CA SER A 540 8.42 30.79 -25.61
C SER A 540 6.93 30.51 -25.69
N TYR A 541 6.19 31.43 -26.29
CA TYR A 541 4.76 31.26 -26.60
C TYR A 541 4.62 30.87 -28.07
N THR A 542 3.83 29.83 -28.35
CA THR A 542 3.43 29.49 -29.71
C THR A 542 1.91 29.52 -29.78
N ASN A 543 1.38 30.49 -30.51
CA ASN A 543 -0.06 30.59 -30.75
C ASN A 543 -0.42 29.83 -32.03
N LEU A 544 -1.35 28.88 -31.94
CA LEU A 544 -1.73 28.01 -33.06
C LEU A 544 -3.23 28.16 -33.33
N HIS A 545 -3.60 28.45 -34.58
CA HIS A 545 -5.00 28.46 -35.01
C HIS A 545 -5.35 27.11 -35.65
N CYS A 546 -6.20 26.32 -35.00
CA CYS A 546 -6.65 25.05 -35.54
C CYS A 546 -7.99 25.24 -36.28
N HIS A 547 -8.00 24.98 -37.58
CA HIS A 547 -9.23 24.91 -38.38
C HIS A 547 -9.62 23.44 -38.57
N SER A 548 -10.18 22.78 -37.55
CA SER A 548 -11.07 21.62 -37.73
C SER A 548 -11.46 20.96 -36.41
N ILE A 549 -12.75 20.63 -36.33
CA ILE A 549 -13.40 19.81 -35.32
C ILE A 549 -12.80 18.40 -35.27
N GLY A 550 -12.34 17.98 -34.08
CA GLY A 550 -12.35 16.56 -33.69
C GLY A 550 -11.00 15.84 -33.59
N SER A 551 -9.88 16.43 -34.04
CA SER A 551 -8.54 15.93 -33.72
C SER A 551 -7.51 17.04 -33.91
N PRO A 552 -6.63 17.33 -32.93
CA PRO A 552 -5.55 18.29 -33.14
C PRO A 552 -4.64 17.78 -34.27
N ALA A 553 -4.16 18.69 -35.13
CA ALA A 553 -3.23 18.34 -36.20
C ALA A 553 -2.04 17.51 -35.66
N PRO A 554 -1.46 16.56 -36.42
CA PRO A 554 -0.36 15.70 -35.96
C PRO A 554 0.83 16.46 -35.35
N GLU A 555 1.07 17.68 -35.82
CA GLU A 555 2.10 18.62 -35.35
C GLU A 555 1.87 19.13 -33.91
N LEU A 556 0.61 19.12 -33.42
CA LEU A 556 0.24 19.46 -32.04
C LEU A 556 0.43 18.29 -31.06
N MET A 557 0.55 17.05 -31.55
CA MET A 557 0.69 15.85 -30.71
C MET A 557 2.15 15.56 -30.31
N GLN A 558 3.13 16.08 -31.04
CA GLN A 558 4.53 15.95 -30.68
C GLN A 558 5.00 17.19 -29.89
N PRO A 559 5.46 17.03 -28.64
CA PRO A 559 6.08 18.12 -27.92
C PRO A 559 7.35 18.56 -28.67
N PRO A 560 7.65 19.86 -28.71
CA PRO A 560 8.88 20.35 -29.32
C PRO A 560 10.09 19.74 -28.60
N VAL A 561 11.09 19.42 -29.39
CA VAL A 561 12.40 18.97 -28.93
C VAL A 561 13.09 20.18 -28.31
N LEU A 562 13.21 20.20 -26.97
CA LEU A 562 13.76 21.34 -26.23
C LEU A 562 15.26 21.15 -26.04
N SER A 563 16.06 22.06 -26.59
CA SER A 563 17.48 22.12 -26.30
C SER A 563 17.71 22.83 -24.96
N LEU A 564 18.22 22.10 -23.97
CA LEU A 564 18.51 22.62 -22.64
C LEU A 564 19.56 23.75 -22.59
N THR A 565 20.36 23.88 -23.66
CA THR A 565 21.43 24.87 -23.78
C THR A 565 20.98 26.14 -24.49
N SER A 566 20.06 26.04 -25.45
CA SER A 566 19.64 27.17 -26.29
C SER A 566 18.20 27.64 -26.06
N ASP A 567 17.32 26.77 -25.56
CA ASP A 567 15.88 27.04 -25.53
C ASP A 567 15.38 27.35 -24.10
N PRO A 568 14.26 28.07 -23.97
CA PRO A 568 13.52 28.09 -22.72
C PRO A 568 13.12 26.68 -22.27
N VAL A 569 13.30 26.38 -20.98
CA VAL A 569 12.88 25.10 -20.39
C VAL A 569 11.35 24.99 -20.23
N LEU A 570 10.60 26.03 -20.59
CA LEU A 570 9.14 26.14 -20.54
C LEU A 570 8.59 26.72 -21.84
N HIS A 571 7.66 26.01 -22.45
CA HIS A 571 6.93 26.39 -23.65
C HIS A 571 5.42 26.31 -23.41
N VAL A 572 4.67 27.27 -23.93
CA VAL A 572 3.22 27.35 -23.76
C VAL A 572 2.55 27.43 -25.14
N ARG A 573 1.57 26.55 -25.36
CA ARG A 573 0.71 26.54 -26.55
C ARG A 573 -0.74 26.79 -26.16
N LEU A 574 -1.39 27.71 -26.87
CA LEU A 574 -2.82 27.98 -26.75
C LEU A 574 -3.45 27.76 -28.13
N TRP A 575 -4.61 27.13 -28.17
CA TRP A 575 -5.43 27.09 -29.39
C TRP A 575 -6.92 27.15 -29.05
N ASP A 576 -7.65 27.80 -29.96
CA ASP A 576 -9.10 27.86 -29.96
C ASP A 576 -9.66 26.61 -30.66
N SER A 577 -10.80 26.12 -30.18
CA SER A 577 -11.59 25.08 -30.82
C SER A 577 -12.85 25.69 -31.42
N ASP A 578 -13.34 25.12 -32.53
CA ASP A 578 -14.51 25.62 -33.27
C ASP A 578 -15.81 25.70 -32.44
N ASN A 579 -15.88 24.97 -31.33
CA ASN A 579 -17.00 25.02 -30.36
C ASN A 579 -16.91 26.18 -29.35
N GLY A 580 -15.96 27.10 -29.52
CA GLY A 580 -15.70 28.24 -28.64
C GLY A 580 -14.94 27.89 -27.35
N SER A 581 -14.43 26.65 -27.21
CA SER A 581 -13.57 26.27 -26.09
C SER A 581 -12.08 26.47 -26.40
N GLN A 582 -11.27 26.71 -25.36
CA GLN A 582 -9.82 26.88 -25.48
C GLN A 582 -9.07 25.76 -24.79
N GLN A 583 -7.95 25.35 -25.37
CA GLN A 583 -7.03 24.38 -24.81
C GLN A 583 -5.66 25.02 -24.59
N LEU A 584 -5.07 24.76 -23.42
CA LEU A 584 -3.77 25.23 -23.00
C LEU A 584 -2.84 24.04 -22.80
N GLN A 585 -1.73 23.98 -23.53
CA GLN A 585 -0.68 23.00 -23.31
C GLN A 585 0.56 23.69 -22.74
N ILE A 586 1.05 23.16 -21.62
CA ILE A 586 2.25 23.63 -20.93
C ILE A 586 3.29 22.54 -21.05
N ILE A 587 4.47 22.89 -21.56
CA ILE A 587 5.52 21.95 -21.95
C ILE A 587 6.79 22.36 -21.21
N ALA A 588 7.43 21.44 -20.50
CA ALA A 588 8.67 21.72 -19.79
C ALA A 588 9.60 20.49 -19.74
N HIS A 589 10.89 20.74 -19.64
CA HIS A 589 11.88 19.66 -19.56
C HIS A 589 11.86 18.98 -18.18
N HIS A 590 11.98 17.64 -18.13
CA HIS A 590 11.87 16.88 -16.87
C HIS A 590 12.95 17.22 -15.82
N LEU A 591 14.06 17.85 -16.23
CA LEU A 591 15.09 18.34 -15.30
C LEU A 591 14.65 19.52 -14.44
N VAL A 592 13.60 20.23 -14.83
CA VAL A 592 13.09 21.42 -14.13
C VAL A 592 11.70 21.21 -13.55
N VAL A 593 11.01 20.13 -13.95
CA VAL A 593 9.67 19.76 -13.44
C VAL A 593 9.54 18.26 -13.22
N ASP A 594 8.85 17.88 -12.14
CA ASP A 594 8.41 16.51 -11.86
C ASP A 594 6.89 16.46 -11.54
N LEU A 595 6.38 15.28 -11.16
CA LEU A 595 4.96 15.08 -10.86
C LEU A 595 4.45 15.99 -9.72
N VAL A 596 5.30 16.27 -8.73
CA VAL A 596 4.94 17.15 -7.60
C VAL A 596 4.98 18.61 -8.02
N SER A 597 5.97 18.98 -8.83
CA SER A 597 6.15 20.31 -9.43
C SER A 597 4.93 20.70 -10.26
N TRP A 598 4.39 19.79 -11.08
CA TRP A 598 3.17 20.05 -11.83
C TRP A 598 1.98 20.41 -10.94
N ARG A 599 1.80 19.75 -9.79
CA ARG A 599 0.71 20.09 -8.87
C ARG A 599 0.85 21.51 -8.33
N VAL A 600 2.07 21.93 -8.00
CA VAL A 600 2.36 23.28 -7.51
C VAL A 600 2.14 24.31 -8.62
N ILE A 601 2.74 24.10 -9.80
CA ILE A 601 2.64 24.98 -10.96
C ILE A 601 1.19 25.15 -11.40
N LEU A 602 0.39 24.08 -11.41
CA LEU A 602 -1.03 24.13 -11.80
C LEU A 602 -1.92 24.80 -10.74
N ASP A 603 -1.63 24.59 -9.45
CA ASP A 603 -2.35 25.28 -8.36
C ASP A 603 -2.04 26.79 -8.38
N ASP A 604 -0.78 27.16 -8.57
CA ASP A 604 -0.35 28.55 -8.67
C ASP A 604 -0.84 29.21 -9.97
N LEU A 605 -0.84 28.51 -11.09
CA LEU A 605 -1.50 28.95 -12.34
C LEU A 605 -2.99 29.24 -12.11
N SER A 606 -3.70 28.35 -11.41
CA SER A 606 -5.11 28.53 -11.05
C SER A 606 -5.32 29.76 -10.13
N LYS A 607 -4.40 30.01 -9.19
CA LYS A 607 -4.43 31.21 -8.33
C LYS A 607 -4.22 32.50 -9.14
N VAL A 608 -3.22 32.55 -10.00
CA VAL A 608 -2.93 33.74 -10.84
C VAL A 608 -4.09 34.02 -11.78
N LEU A 609 -4.66 32.99 -12.42
CA LEU A 609 -5.86 33.11 -13.26
C LEU A 609 -7.10 33.60 -12.50
N ARG A 610 -7.14 33.43 -11.18
CA ARG A 610 -8.22 33.92 -10.29
C ARG A 610 -7.85 35.21 -9.55
N HIS A 611 -6.76 35.88 -9.95
CA HIS A 611 -6.24 37.10 -9.31
C HIS A 611 -5.94 36.94 -7.81
N LYS A 612 -5.59 35.73 -7.37
CA LYS A 612 -5.13 35.47 -6.01
C LYS A 612 -3.62 35.70 -5.90
N PRO A 613 -3.12 36.18 -4.74
CA PRO A 613 -1.69 36.41 -4.55
C PRO A 613 -0.92 35.09 -4.60
N LEU A 614 0.28 35.15 -5.19
CA LEU A 614 1.31 34.12 -5.10
C LEU A 614 2.29 34.42 -3.96
N PRO A 615 3.05 33.42 -3.48
CA PRO A 615 4.17 33.66 -2.56
C PRO A 615 5.14 34.73 -3.09
N THR A 616 5.69 35.54 -2.20
CA THR A 616 6.58 36.67 -2.54
C THR A 616 7.98 36.26 -2.97
N GLU A 617 8.44 35.06 -2.59
CA GLU A 617 9.75 34.53 -2.97
C GLU A 617 9.65 33.05 -3.37
N GLY A 618 10.36 32.70 -4.45
CA GLY A 618 10.57 31.31 -4.86
C GLY A 618 11.69 30.65 -4.05
N THR A 619 11.70 29.33 -3.98
CA THR A 619 12.76 28.57 -3.31
C THR A 619 14.08 28.71 -4.08
N SER A 620 15.19 29.06 -3.42
CA SER A 620 16.51 29.08 -4.07
C SER A 620 16.99 27.66 -4.36
N PHE A 621 17.53 27.45 -5.56
CA PHE A 621 18.13 26.19 -5.99
C PHE A 621 19.66 26.27 -6.09
N GLN A 622 20.26 27.43 -5.78
CA GLN A 622 21.70 27.58 -5.65
C GLN A 622 22.14 26.93 -4.33
N THR A 623 22.88 25.84 -4.43
CA THR A 623 23.46 25.09 -3.31
C THR A 623 24.89 25.46 -3.01
#